data_AF-A0A833T2J0-F1
#
_entry.id   AF-A0A833T2J0-F1
#
_cell.length_a   1.000
_cell.length_b   1.000
_cell.length_c   1.000
_cell.angle_alpha   90.00
_cell.angle_beta   90.00
_cell.angle_gamma   90.00
#
_symmetry.space_group_name_H-M   'P 1'
#
loop_
_entity.id
_entity.type
_entity.pdbx_description
1 polymer ?
#
loop_
_entity_poly.entity_id
_entity_poly.type
_entity_poly.pdbx_seq_one_letter_code
_entity_poly.pdbx_strand_id
1 'polypeptide(L)'
;MVVLSVNCVVVRSEIATTVVLDENSTVAQLQSAIAAQFKFPDAAYKLDLFLAKDGGWLDMEGVSAVALDQYGYPQRFHRMKPLRFLKNAEYFGEGFQVSGDEVHVLVVAPTSVSPSLRQQVLDGRSLQELWSFSELDIPALPFTSQLKALLQRPLPFKLALGGSVDVPRGLFEPTGELISCPQLTGMINAFLSRCTLIPDATASENSWQAYYDSLLLITTCLCRAKCFDVREYRNQVDKSRSTKPRKRPDFILEHDGLVLMRGEEKNSLASIEMSTRELTNKMCQWNVLLYGDLPYILGYATSGQYLQVVAIEKSGRTCRPTALLPKFSILQDKTVALKLFYNLAFFAENGELGNSTVYV
;
A
#
# COMPACT_ATOMS: atom_id res chain seq x y z
N MET A 1 -5.31 33.63 13.83
CA MET A 1 -4.76 32.27 13.87
C MET A 1 -3.50 32.30 13.02
N VAL A 2 -2.33 32.18 13.63
CA VAL A 2 -1.05 32.21 12.89
C VAL A 2 -0.76 30.77 12.48
N VAL A 3 -0.58 30.57 11.18
CA VAL A 3 -0.44 29.26 10.58
C VAL A 3 1.05 28.97 10.39
N LEU A 4 1.48 27.82 10.88
CA LEU A 4 2.81 27.27 10.72
C LEU A 4 2.77 26.20 9.62
N SER A 5 3.61 26.37 8.60
CA SER A 5 3.87 25.33 7.60
C SER A 5 5.23 24.71 7.86
N VAL A 6 5.34 23.38 7.79
CA VAL A 6 6.60 22.66 7.98
C VAL A 6 6.72 21.55 6.94
N ASN A 7 7.89 21.45 6.32
CA ASN A 7 8.21 20.36 5.40
C ASN A 7 8.80 19.20 6.20
N CYS A 8 8.20 18.02 6.05
CA CYS A 8 8.53 16.81 6.78
C CYS A 8 8.99 15.73 5.80
N VAL A 9 10.11 15.08 6.11
CA VAL A 9 10.67 14.00 5.28
C VAL A 9 10.88 12.76 6.13
N VAL A 10 10.46 11.60 5.62
CA VAL A 10 10.71 10.33 6.29
C VAL A 10 12.15 9.91 6.06
N VAL A 11 12.93 9.73 7.11
CA VAL A 11 14.34 9.33 6.95
C VAL A 11 14.44 7.96 6.26
N ARG A 12 15.46 7.78 5.40
CA ARG A 12 15.63 6.59 4.54
C ARG A 12 14.56 6.42 3.46
N SER A 13 13.75 7.44 3.23
CA SER A 13 12.73 7.46 2.19
C SER A 13 12.76 8.83 1.52
N GLU A 14 12.56 8.89 0.21
CA GLU A 14 12.41 10.17 -0.49
C GLU A 14 10.98 10.75 -0.35
N ILE A 15 10.20 10.21 0.58
CA ILE A 15 8.83 10.61 0.82
C ILE A 15 8.81 11.87 1.69
N ALA A 16 8.35 12.97 1.10
CA ALA A 16 8.18 14.27 1.72
C ALA A 16 6.70 14.68 1.76
N THR A 17 6.34 15.51 2.73
CA THR A 17 5.04 16.18 2.76
C THR A 17 5.15 17.53 3.46
N THR A 18 4.21 18.42 3.19
CA THR A 18 4.06 19.69 3.91
C THR A 18 2.86 19.60 4.84
N VAL A 19 3.08 19.90 6.12
CA VAL A 19 2.04 19.94 7.13
C VAL A 19 1.77 21.39 7.52
N VAL A 20 0.48 21.75 7.55
CA VAL A 20 -0.01 23.09 7.88
C VAL A 20 -0.84 23.00 9.16
N LEU A 21 -0.42 23.71 10.22
CA LEU A 21 -1.01 23.66 11.56
C LEU A 21 -1.06 25.05 12.19
N ASP A 22 -1.78 25.20 13.31
CA ASP A 22 -1.67 26.40 14.15
C ASP A 22 -0.31 26.41 14.86
N GLU A 23 0.35 27.56 14.99
CA GLU A 23 1.66 27.67 15.65
C GLU A 23 1.65 27.26 17.14
N ASN A 24 0.48 27.34 17.80
CA ASN A 24 0.25 26.86 19.16
C ASN A 24 -0.09 25.36 19.19
N SER A 25 0.05 24.65 18.08
CA SER A 25 -0.01 23.18 18.08
C SER A 25 1.20 22.61 18.79
N THR A 26 1.02 21.40 19.32
CA THR A 26 2.08 20.59 19.95
C THR A 26 2.74 19.67 18.92
N VAL A 27 3.92 19.16 19.27
CA VAL A 27 4.59 18.10 18.48
C VAL A 27 3.69 16.85 18.33
N ALA A 28 2.86 16.51 19.32
CA ALA A 28 1.90 15.41 19.24
C ALA A 28 0.82 15.61 18.16
N GLN A 29 0.36 16.85 17.98
CA GLN A 29 -0.57 17.20 16.91
C GLN A 29 0.12 17.17 15.54
N LEU A 30 1.38 17.59 15.46
CA LEU A 30 2.21 17.44 14.25
C LEU A 30 2.40 15.97 13.88
N GLN A 31 2.77 15.11 14.84
CA GLN A 31 2.84 13.66 14.65
C GLN A 31 1.53 13.08 14.09
N SER A 32 0.38 13.56 14.60
CA SER A 32 -0.94 13.10 14.15
C SER A 32 -1.26 13.52 12.72
N ALA A 33 -0.91 14.76 12.36
CA ALA A 33 -1.09 15.26 11.00
C ALA A 33 -0.19 14.54 9.99
N ILE A 34 1.08 14.32 10.35
CA ILE A 34 2.04 13.56 9.55
C ILE A 34 1.55 12.12 9.34
N ALA A 35 1.11 11.45 10.41
CA ALA A 35 0.62 10.09 10.34
C ALA A 35 -0.63 9.95 9.45
N ALA A 36 -1.54 10.94 9.50
CA ALA A 36 -2.71 10.97 8.64
C ALA A 36 -2.34 11.16 7.16
N GLN A 37 -1.38 12.05 6.85
CA GLN A 37 -0.95 12.31 5.48
C GLN A 37 -0.21 11.12 4.86
N PHE A 38 0.70 10.50 5.61
CA PHE A 38 1.42 9.30 5.16
C PHE A 38 0.62 8.00 5.32
N LYS A 39 -0.61 8.08 5.83
CA LYS A 39 -1.50 6.94 6.09
C LYS A 39 -0.82 5.83 6.92
N PHE A 40 -0.03 6.21 7.92
CA PHE A 40 0.59 5.21 8.80
C PHE A 40 -0.49 4.48 9.60
N PRO A 41 -0.67 3.16 9.41
CA PRO A 41 -1.68 2.40 10.12
C PRO A 41 -1.23 2.24 11.58
N ASP A 42 -1.88 2.96 12.48
CA ASP A 42 -1.73 2.84 13.94
C ASP A 42 -0.37 3.28 14.52
N ALA A 43 -0.08 4.58 14.46
CA ALA A 43 0.17 5.44 15.64
C ALA A 43 0.94 6.74 15.34
N ALA A 44 0.26 7.87 15.44
CA ALA A 44 0.90 9.18 15.60
C ALA A 44 1.93 9.19 16.74
N TYR A 45 1.59 8.56 17.87
CA TYR A 45 2.43 8.49 19.06
C TYR A 45 3.69 7.60 18.91
N LYS A 46 3.84 6.89 17.79
CA LYS A 46 5.01 6.05 17.52
C LYS A 46 5.99 6.68 16.52
N LEU A 47 5.65 7.81 15.90
CA LEU A 47 6.59 8.55 15.05
C LEU A 47 7.58 9.28 15.94
N ASP A 48 8.86 9.19 15.66
CA ASP A 48 9.86 10.04 16.29
C ASP A 48 10.24 11.18 15.36
N LEU A 49 10.07 12.41 15.83
CA LEU A 49 10.34 13.62 15.06
C LEU A 49 11.65 14.25 15.53
N PHE A 50 12.46 14.68 14.58
CA PHE A 50 13.72 15.40 14.82
C PHE A 50 13.70 16.69 14.02
N LEU A 51 14.28 17.77 14.56
CA LEU A 51 14.52 18.97 13.79
C LEU A 51 15.56 18.69 12.71
N ALA A 52 15.29 19.05 11.46
CA ALA A 52 16.25 18.95 10.36
C ALA A 52 17.21 20.16 10.34
N LYS A 53 17.76 20.52 11.50
CA LYS A 53 18.62 21.70 11.69
C LYS A 53 20.02 21.31 12.15
N ASP A 54 21.03 21.56 11.31
CA ASP A 54 22.46 21.42 11.63
C ASP A 54 23.22 22.64 11.08
N GLY A 55 23.28 23.71 11.89
CA GLY A 55 23.78 25.03 11.45
C GLY A 55 22.81 25.81 10.54
N GLY A 56 21.94 25.12 9.80
CA GLY A 56 20.83 25.64 8.99
C GLY A 56 19.79 24.54 8.74
N TRP A 57 18.69 24.85 8.04
CA TRP A 57 17.74 23.84 7.59
C TRP A 57 18.34 23.00 6.47
N LEU A 58 18.07 21.69 6.47
CA LEU A 58 18.53 20.81 5.39
C LEU A 58 17.70 21.02 4.13
N ASP A 59 18.25 20.67 2.98
CA ASP A 59 17.50 20.35 1.77
C ASP A 59 17.39 18.82 1.59
N MET A 60 16.78 18.37 0.50
CA MET A 60 16.63 16.92 0.23
C MET A 60 17.97 16.19 0.07
N GLU A 61 19.01 16.85 -0.46
CA GLU A 61 20.35 16.28 -0.57
C GLU A 61 20.99 16.11 0.81
N GLY A 62 20.88 17.12 1.66
CA GLY A 62 21.29 17.11 3.05
C GLY A 62 20.57 16.03 3.87
N VAL A 63 19.27 15.81 3.64
CA VAL A 63 18.53 14.71 4.27
C VAL A 63 19.09 13.34 3.88
N SER A 64 19.46 13.16 2.62
CA SER A 64 20.04 11.91 2.12
C SER A 64 21.41 11.60 2.72
N ALA A 65 22.15 12.64 3.11
CA ALA A 65 23.45 12.55 3.77
C ALA A 65 23.37 12.35 5.30
N VAL A 66 22.17 12.37 5.90
CA VAL A 66 22.01 12.24 7.37
C VAL A 66 22.52 10.89 7.86
N ALA A 67 23.53 10.92 8.72
CA ALA A 67 24.01 9.75 9.43
C ALA A 67 22.99 9.27 10.46
N LEU A 68 22.64 7.99 10.42
CA LEU A 68 21.68 7.37 11.33
C LEU A 68 22.41 6.43 12.30
N ASP A 69 21.97 6.37 13.55
CA ASP A 69 22.49 5.40 14.52
C ASP A 69 21.95 3.97 14.27
N GLN A 70 22.39 3.03 15.10
CA GLN A 70 21.94 1.64 15.05
C GLN A 70 20.42 1.46 15.29
N TYR A 71 19.72 2.51 15.72
CA TYR A 71 18.28 2.55 15.92
C TYR A 71 17.52 3.25 14.79
N GLY A 72 18.22 3.79 13.79
CA GLY A 72 17.63 4.56 12.71
C GLY A 72 17.36 6.02 13.08
N TYR A 73 17.87 6.49 14.22
CA TYR A 73 17.73 7.87 14.62
C TYR A 73 18.81 8.75 14.00
N PRO A 74 18.45 9.93 13.48
CA PRO A 74 19.39 10.96 13.05
C PRO A 74 20.40 11.31 14.12
N GLN A 75 21.67 11.03 13.85
CA GLN A 75 22.77 11.45 14.72
C GLN A 75 22.93 12.97 14.61
N ARG A 76 23.21 13.62 15.75
CA ARG A 76 23.42 15.09 15.86
C ARG A 76 22.17 15.96 15.72
N PHE A 77 21.00 15.40 15.39
CA PHE A 77 19.75 16.16 15.30
C PHE A 77 18.94 16.10 16.61
N HIS A 78 18.21 17.18 16.87
CA HIS A 78 17.45 17.31 18.11
C HIS A 78 16.09 16.62 18.01
N ARG A 79 15.84 15.61 18.86
CA ARG A 79 14.54 14.95 18.98
C ARG A 79 13.50 15.90 19.58
N MET A 80 12.36 16.04 18.92
CA MET A 80 11.25 16.86 19.36
C MET A 80 10.43 16.15 20.45
N LYS A 81 10.00 16.90 21.47
CA LYS A 81 9.25 16.38 22.63
C LYS A 81 7.75 16.52 22.37
N PRO A 82 6.94 15.45 22.48
CA PRO A 82 5.53 15.45 22.08
C PRO A 82 4.65 16.57 22.67
N LEU A 83 4.85 16.89 23.95
CA LEU A 83 4.03 17.88 24.67
C LEU A 83 4.50 19.34 24.49
N ARG A 84 5.58 19.57 23.74
CA ARG A 84 6.12 20.91 23.56
C ARG A 84 5.48 21.58 22.34
N PHE A 85 5.22 22.88 22.46
CA PHE A 85 4.62 23.67 21.38
C PHE A 85 5.59 23.87 20.22
N LEU A 86 5.07 23.92 18.99
CA LEU A 86 5.88 24.12 17.79
C LEU A 86 6.53 25.51 17.77
N LYS A 87 5.83 26.54 18.24
CA LYS A 87 6.38 27.91 18.40
C LYS A 87 7.47 28.06 19.46
N ASN A 88 7.85 26.99 20.16
CA ASN A 88 8.94 27.06 21.12
C ASN A 88 10.23 27.54 20.42
N ALA A 89 10.98 28.44 21.05
CA ALA A 89 12.21 29.00 20.50
C ALA A 89 13.30 27.95 20.19
N GLU A 90 13.27 26.79 20.86
CA GLU A 90 14.16 25.66 20.54
C GLU A 90 13.76 24.92 19.26
N TYR A 91 12.54 25.13 18.75
CA TYR A 91 12.00 24.52 17.53
C TYR A 91 11.91 25.54 16.39
N PHE A 92 10.72 26.06 16.10
CA PHE A 92 10.51 26.99 14.99
C PHE A 92 10.52 28.45 15.44
N GLY A 93 10.20 28.73 16.72
CA GLY A 93 9.99 30.09 17.23
C GLY A 93 8.64 30.70 16.82
N GLU A 94 8.32 31.86 17.39
CA GLU A 94 7.09 32.59 17.05
C GLU A 94 7.20 33.24 15.65
N GLY A 95 6.13 33.14 14.85
CA GLY A 95 6.08 33.76 13.53
C GLY A 95 6.96 33.11 12.46
N PHE A 96 7.41 31.87 12.67
CA PHE A 96 8.20 31.12 11.68
C PHE A 96 7.50 31.07 10.31
N GLN A 97 8.26 31.36 9.24
CA GLN A 97 7.81 31.30 7.86
C GLN A 97 8.71 30.36 7.07
N VAL A 98 8.11 29.55 6.20
CA VAL A 98 8.85 28.65 5.32
C VAL A 98 9.53 29.46 4.22
N SER A 99 10.81 29.18 3.96
CA SER A 99 11.54 29.67 2.80
C SER A 99 11.92 28.52 1.86
N GLY A 100 11.22 28.40 0.74
CA GLY A 100 11.60 27.48 -0.34
C GLY A 100 11.52 25.99 0.02
N ASP A 101 12.50 25.23 -0.47
CA ASP A 101 12.52 23.75 -0.45
C ASP A 101 13.23 23.17 0.80
N GLU A 102 13.34 23.98 1.86
CA GLU A 102 13.96 23.57 3.12
C GLU A 102 13.14 22.49 3.83
N VAL A 103 13.83 21.47 4.34
CA VAL A 103 13.30 20.41 5.19
C VAL A 103 13.41 20.84 6.64
N HIS A 104 12.31 20.72 7.36
CA HIS A 104 12.17 21.24 8.73
C HIS A 104 12.15 20.11 9.76
N VAL A 105 11.57 18.97 9.40
CA VAL A 105 11.36 17.84 10.29
C VAL A 105 11.77 16.54 9.63
N LEU A 106 12.65 15.80 10.30
CA LEU A 106 12.97 14.41 9.97
C LEU A 106 12.02 13.50 10.73
N VAL A 107 11.35 12.60 10.00
CA VAL A 107 10.36 11.66 10.54
C VAL A 107 10.97 10.27 10.58
N VAL A 108 11.08 9.68 11.77
CA VAL A 108 11.47 8.29 11.97
C VAL A 108 10.20 7.48 12.19
N ALA A 109 9.85 6.65 11.23
CA ALA A 109 8.72 5.74 11.36
C ALA A 109 9.08 4.58 12.33
N PRO A 110 8.14 4.13 13.17
CA PRO A 110 8.38 3.03 14.09
C PRO A 110 8.64 1.73 13.32
N THR A 111 9.87 1.26 13.35
CA THR A 111 10.19 -0.13 13.01
C THR A 111 9.73 -1.03 14.15
N SER A 112 8.65 -1.78 13.95
CA SER A 112 8.19 -2.86 14.83
C SER A 112 9.10 -4.10 14.73
N VAL A 113 10.43 -3.94 14.89
CA VAL A 113 11.35 -5.04 14.60
C VAL A 113 12.56 -5.07 15.54
N SER A 114 12.83 -6.24 16.12
CA SER A 114 13.91 -6.54 17.07
C SER A 114 15.32 -6.27 16.50
N PRO A 115 16.34 -6.05 17.35
CA PRO A 115 17.72 -5.75 16.94
C PRO A 115 18.35 -6.78 15.99
N SER A 116 17.90 -8.04 16.04
CA SER A 116 18.36 -9.13 15.16
C SER A 116 17.99 -8.96 13.69
N LEU A 117 16.91 -8.22 13.38
CA LEU A 117 16.49 -7.92 12.00
C LEU A 117 17.16 -6.66 11.44
N ARG A 118 17.81 -5.84 12.28
CA ARG A 118 18.52 -4.64 11.81
C ARG A 118 19.83 -4.95 11.08
N GLN A 119 20.50 -6.05 11.45
CA GLN A 119 21.62 -6.56 10.67
C GLN A 119 21.16 -7.03 9.27
N GLN A 120 19.94 -7.57 9.16
CA GLN A 120 19.34 -8.04 7.91
C GLN A 120 18.83 -6.91 6.98
N VAL A 121 18.67 -5.67 7.47
CA VAL A 121 18.24 -4.50 6.67
C VAL A 121 19.41 -3.88 5.89
N LEU A 122 20.65 -4.09 6.33
CA LEU A 122 21.85 -3.60 5.65
C LEU A 122 22.33 -4.57 4.53
N ASP A 123 21.97 -5.85 4.62
CA ASP A 123 22.31 -6.90 3.63
C ASP A 123 21.06 -7.53 2.96
N GLY A 124 19.89 -6.91 3.10
CA GLY A 124 18.61 -7.45 2.62
C GLY A 124 18.33 -7.10 1.17
N ARG A 125 17.76 -8.05 0.42
CA ARG A 125 17.27 -7.82 -0.94
C ARG A 125 16.14 -6.78 -0.94
N SER A 126 16.20 -5.87 -1.91
CA SER A 126 15.16 -4.90 -2.25
C SER A 126 13.92 -5.60 -2.84
N LEU A 127 12.77 -4.90 -2.84
CA LEU A 127 11.58 -5.39 -3.54
C LEU A 127 11.81 -5.56 -5.05
N GLN A 128 12.65 -4.72 -5.66
CA GLN A 128 12.97 -4.79 -7.08
C GLN A 128 13.68 -6.11 -7.43
N GLU A 129 14.62 -6.54 -6.59
CA GLU A 129 15.33 -7.81 -6.78
C GLU A 129 14.41 -9.03 -6.71
N LEU A 130 13.26 -8.95 -6.03
CA LEU A 130 12.33 -10.09 -5.95
C LEU A 130 11.72 -10.46 -7.30
N TRP A 131 11.72 -9.54 -8.26
CA TRP A 131 11.16 -9.78 -9.58
C TRP A 131 11.93 -10.85 -10.36
N SER A 132 13.25 -10.95 -10.20
CA SER A 132 14.02 -12.03 -10.85
C SER A 132 13.69 -13.43 -10.31
N PHE A 133 13.09 -13.51 -9.12
CA PHE A 133 12.68 -14.79 -8.51
C PHE A 133 11.25 -15.17 -8.87
N SER A 134 10.43 -14.19 -9.22
CA SER A 134 8.96 -14.27 -9.15
C SER A 134 8.29 -14.00 -10.49
N GLU A 135 9.10 -13.86 -11.53
CA GLU A 135 8.67 -13.70 -12.91
C GLU A 135 7.63 -14.77 -13.25
N LEU A 136 6.51 -14.28 -13.78
CA LEU A 136 5.48 -15.13 -14.34
C LEU A 136 5.75 -15.16 -15.84
N ASP A 137 6.21 -16.29 -16.37
CA ASP A 137 6.35 -16.52 -17.80
C ASP A 137 4.94 -16.52 -18.44
N ILE A 138 4.45 -15.33 -18.79
CA ILE A 138 3.12 -15.07 -19.34
C ILE A 138 3.32 -14.46 -20.73
N PRO A 139 3.51 -15.27 -21.79
CA PRO A 139 3.73 -14.76 -23.14
C PRO A 139 2.49 -14.08 -23.74
N ALA A 140 1.31 -14.34 -23.19
CA ALA A 140 0.05 -13.71 -23.53
C ALA A 140 -0.90 -13.78 -22.33
N LEU A 141 -1.86 -12.86 -22.27
CA LEU A 141 -2.83 -12.81 -21.17
C LEU A 141 -3.55 -14.17 -21.00
N PRO A 142 -3.43 -14.80 -19.82
CA PRO A 142 -3.84 -16.18 -19.60
C PRO A 142 -5.36 -16.30 -19.52
N PHE A 143 -5.90 -17.46 -19.88
CA PHE A 143 -7.30 -17.78 -19.61
C PHE A 143 -7.58 -17.77 -18.09
N THR A 144 -8.83 -17.54 -17.69
CA THR A 144 -9.23 -17.45 -16.28
C THR A 144 -8.82 -18.68 -15.44
N SER A 145 -8.80 -19.87 -16.04
CA SER A 145 -8.34 -21.11 -15.40
C SER A 145 -6.83 -21.13 -15.12
N GLN A 146 -6.01 -20.59 -16.03
CA GLN A 146 -4.57 -20.47 -15.88
C GLN A 146 -4.21 -19.34 -14.91
N LEU A 147 -4.92 -18.21 -14.99
CA LEU A 147 -4.74 -17.08 -14.09
C LEU A 147 -4.91 -17.48 -12.62
N LYS A 148 -5.91 -18.30 -12.32
CA LYS A 148 -6.11 -18.87 -10.98
C LYS A 148 -4.85 -19.57 -10.46
N ALA A 149 -4.24 -20.43 -11.28
CA ALA A 149 -3.06 -21.19 -10.89
C ALA A 149 -1.86 -20.26 -10.65
N LEU A 150 -1.67 -19.27 -11.53
CA LEU A 150 -0.61 -18.26 -11.41
C LEU A 150 -0.74 -17.45 -10.11
N LEU A 151 -1.93 -16.93 -9.80
CA LEU A 151 -2.18 -16.13 -8.60
C LEU A 151 -2.04 -16.93 -7.30
N GLN A 152 -2.09 -18.26 -7.35
CA GLN A 152 -1.97 -19.14 -6.19
C GLN A 152 -0.63 -19.89 -6.10
N ARG A 153 0.37 -19.50 -6.92
CA ARG A 153 1.74 -19.98 -6.77
C ARG A 153 2.28 -19.63 -5.37
N PRO A 154 2.98 -20.55 -4.70
CA PRO A 154 3.78 -20.19 -3.53
C PRO A 154 4.81 -19.13 -3.88
N LEU A 155 5.20 -18.32 -2.89
CA LEU A 155 6.32 -17.41 -3.04
C LEU A 155 7.59 -18.26 -3.29
N PRO A 156 8.44 -17.92 -4.27
CA PRO A 156 9.55 -18.77 -4.72
C PRO A 156 10.71 -18.87 -3.72
N PHE A 157 10.64 -18.09 -2.64
CA PHE A 157 11.62 -18.02 -1.57
C PHE A 157 10.91 -18.09 -0.21
N LYS A 158 11.69 -18.25 0.86
CA LYS A 158 11.22 -18.16 2.25
C LYS A 158 11.65 -16.84 2.86
N LEU A 159 10.85 -16.35 3.80
CA LEU A 159 11.18 -15.18 4.62
C LEU A 159 11.19 -15.55 6.10
N ALA A 160 12.10 -14.92 6.85
CA ALA A 160 12.06 -14.94 8.30
C ALA A 160 10.96 -13.98 8.80
N LEU A 161 9.73 -14.49 8.90
CA LEU A 161 8.61 -13.74 9.48
C LEU A 161 8.78 -13.65 11.01
N GLY A 162 8.48 -12.49 11.59
CA GLY A 162 8.81 -12.19 12.99
C GLY A 162 7.67 -12.49 13.96
N GLY A 163 8.01 -12.78 15.22
CA GLY A 163 7.08 -12.81 16.35
C GLY A 163 6.28 -14.11 16.53
N SER A 164 5.32 -14.08 17.47
CA SER A 164 4.39 -15.17 17.83
C SER A 164 3.27 -15.40 16.79
N VAL A 165 3.56 -15.12 15.52
CA VAL A 165 2.59 -15.13 14.43
C VAL A 165 2.79 -16.40 13.62
N ASP A 166 1.78 -17.27 13.60
CA ASP A 166 1.83 -18.52 12.85
C ASP A 166 2.04 -18.24 11.36
N VAL A 167 3.19 -18.68 10.84
CA VAL A 167 3.49 -18.63 9.41
C VAL A 167 2.49 -19.54 8.67
N PRO A 168 1.68 -18.99 7.75
CA PRO A 168 0.68 -19.80 7.06
C PRO A 168 1.32 -20.92 6.24
N ARG A 169 0.86 -22.17 6.45
CA ARG A 169 1.39 -23.34 5.73
C ARG A 169 1.21 -23.16 4.22
N GLY A 170 2.24 -23.56 3.47
CA GLY A 170 2.24 -23.53 2.01
C GLY A 170 2.36 -22.14 1.40
N LEU A 171 2.63 -21.08 2.18
CA LEU A 171 2.88 -19.73 1.66
C LEU A 171 4.14 -19.68 0.78
N PHE A 172 5.21 -20.31 1.23
CA PHE A 172 6.49 -20.37 0.56
C PHE A 172 6.69 -21.70 -0.15
N GLU A 173 7.45 -21.67 -1.25
CA GLU A 173 7.96 -22.85 -1.93
C GLU A 173 8.86 -23.65 -0.96
N PRO A 174 8.56 -24.93 -0.67
CA PRO A 174 9.35 -25.74 0.25
C PRO A 174 10.84 -25.81 -0.10
N THR A 175 11.18 -25.75 -1.38
CA THR A 175 12.58 -25.77 -1.87
C THR A 175 13.21 -24.39 -1.99
N GLY A 176 12.44 -23.32 -1.77
CA GLY A 176 12.90 -21.94 -1.90
C GLY A 176 14.00 -21.56 -0.89
N GLU A 177 14.92 -20.72 -1.36
CA GLU A 177 16.00 -20.13 -0.54
C GLU A 177 15.41 -19.24 0.55
N LEU A 178 16.01 -19.23 1.74
CA LEU A 178 15.70 -18.24 2.76
C LEU A 178 16.38 -16.91 2.42
N ILE A 179 15.60 -15.89 2.10
CA ILE A 179 16.11 -14.55 1.79
C ILE A 179 15.75 -13.55 2.88
N SER A 180 16.55 -12.49 2.99
CA SER A 180 16.17 -11.29 3.73
C SER A 180 15.54 -10.30 2.76
N CYS A 181 14.28 -9.92 2.99
CA CYS A 181 13.65 -8.76 2.34
C CYS A 181 12.82 -8.00 3.38
N PRO A 182 13.41 -7.01 4.07
CA PRO A 182 12.76 -6.35 5.21
C PRO A 182 11.44 -5.69 4.87
N GLN A 183 11.33 -5.10 3.68
CA GLN A 183 10.11 -4.42 3.22
C GLN A 183 8.96 -5.42 3.05
N LEU A 184 9.17 -6.52 2.30
CA LEU A 184 8.15 -7.54 2.12
C LEU A 184 7.81 -8.25 3.44
N THR A 185 8.82 -8.61 4.23
CA THR A 185 8.64 -9.18 5.57
C THR A 185 7.80 -8.27 6.46
N GLY A 186 8.06 -6.96 6.44
CA GLY A 186 7.30 -5.97 7.19
C GLY A 186 5.82 -5.93 6.78
N MET A 187 5.52 -5.90 5.49
CA MET A 187 4.15 -5.90 4.98
C MET A 187 3.40 -7.19 5.33
N ILE A 188 4.02 -8.36 5.16
CA ILE A 188 3.43 -9.65 5.52
C ILE A 188 3.17 -9.72 7.04
N ASN A 189 4.15 -9.34 7.87
CA ASN A 189 3.99 -9.33 9.32
C ASN A 189 2.88 -8.35 9.77
N ALA A 190 2.77 -7.18 9.13
CA ALA A 190 1.72 -6.21 9.42
C ALA A 190 0.33 -6.79 9.15
N PHE A 191 0.13 -7.42 7.99
CA PHE A 191 -1.12 -8.11 7.65
C PHE A 191 -1.43 -9.23 8.65
N LEU A 192 -0.47 -10.14 8.89
CA LEU A 192 -0.69 -11.28 9.77
C LEU A 192 -0.96 -10.85 11.22
N SER A 193 -0.28 -9.80 11.71
CA SER A 193 -0.53 -9.21 13.02
C SER A 193 -1.93 -8.63 13.11
N ARG A 194 -2.39 -7.93 12.06
CA ARG A 194 -3.76 -7.41 11.98
C ARG A 194 -4.80 -8.53 12.02
N CYS A 195 -4.52 -9.68 11.41
CA CYS A 195 -5.40 -10.85 11.50
C CYS A 195 -5.53 -11.46 12.90
N THR A 196 -4.71 -11.06 13.88
CA THR A 196 -4.89 -11.46 15.29
C THR A 196 -5.97 -10.64 16.00
N LEU A 197 -6.28 -9.46 15.46
CA LEU A 197 -7.39 -8.63 15.88
C LEU A 197 -8.62 -9.03 15.07
N ILE A 198 -9.63 -9.62 15.72
CA ILE A 198 -10.88 -9.97 15.05
C ILE A 198 -11.87 -8.81 15.27
N PRO A 199 -12.33 -8.13 14.19
CA PRO A 199 -13.32 -7.07 14.32
C PRO A 199 -14.67 -7.60 14.83
N ASP A 200 -15.46 -6.72 15.43
CA ASP A 200 -16.84 -7.03 15.80
C ASP A 200 -17.67 -7.44 14.57
N ALA A 201 -18.70 -8.27 14.77
CA ALA A 201 -19.57 -8.72 13.67
C ALA A 201 -20.27 -7.55 12.93
N THR A 202 -20.45 -6.41 13.61
CA THR A 202 -21.03 -5.17 13.08
C THR A 202 -19.99 -4.14 12.67
N ALA A 203 -18.70 -4.53 12.63
CA ALA A 203 -17.61 -3.64 12.23
C ALA A 203 -17.91 -2.93 10.91
N SER A 204 -17.61 -1.63 10.89
CA SER A 204 -17.87 -0.77 9.75
C SER A 204 -17.10 -1.24 8.51
N GLU A 205 -17.55 -0.82 7.33
CA GLU A 205 -16.82 -1.06 6.08
C GLU A 205 -15.38 -0.56 6.19
N ASN A 206 -15.17 0.69 6.66
CA ASN A 206 -13.86 1.28 6.90
C ASN A 206 -12.94 0.41 7.78
N SER A 207 -13.50 -0.28 8.76
CA SER A 207 -12.74 -1.20 9.62
C SER A 207 -12.17 -2.38 8.82
N TRP A 208 -12.94 -2.90 7.87
CA TRP A 208 -12.50 -3.96 6.97
C TRP A 208 -11.56 -3.46 5.87
N GLN A 209 -11.75 -2.22 5.38
CA GLN A 209 -10.87 -1.62 4.37
C GLN A 209 -9.39 -1.67 4.80
N ALA A 210 -9.08 -1.46 6.08
CA ALA A 210 -7.71 -1.54 6.61
C ALA A 210 -7.04 -2.91 6.43
N TYR A 211 -7.80 -4.01 6.41
CA TYR A 211 -7.27 -5.35 6.15
C TYR A 211 -6.92 -5.52 4.66
N TYR A 212 -7.80 -5.03 3.79
CA TYR A 212 -7.59 -5.07 2.34
C TYR A 212 -6.48 -4.10 1.90
N ASP A 213 -6.37 -2.91 2.51
CA ASP A 213 -5.25 -1.99 2.30
C ASP A 213 -3.91 -2.66 2.63
N SER A 214 -3.85 -3.46 3.71
CA SER A 214 -2.62 -4.17 4.09
C SER A 214 -2.20 -5.20 3.03
N LEU A 215 -3.17 -5.82 2.34
CA LEU A 215 -2.92 -6.76 1.25
C LEU A 215 -2.57 -6.04 -0.06
N LEU A 216 -3.32 -4.99 -0.42
CA LEU A 216 -3.10 -4.17 -1.61
C LEU A 216 -1.73 -3.49 -1.59
N LEU A 217 -1.26 -3.08 -0.40
CA LEU A 217 0.06 -2.50 -0.21
C LEU A 217 1.19 -3.42 -0.68
N ILE A 218 1.03 -4.75 -0.51
CA ILE A 218 2.01 -5.72 -1.02
C ILE A 218 2.10 -5.61 -2.54
N THR A 219 0.96 -5.63 -3.22
CA THR A 219 0.88 -5.51 -4.68
C THR A 219 1.48 -4.18 -5.15
N THR A 220 1.04 -3.06 -4.58
CA THR A 220 1.40 -1.73 -5.11
C THR A 220 2.85 -1.36 -4.82
N CYS A 221 3.41 -1.77 -3.67
CA CYS A 221 4.85 -1.59 -3.40
C CYS A 221 5.72 -2.43 -4.34
N LEU A 222 5.32 -3.67 -4.66
CA LEU A 222 6.05 -4.49 -5.62
C LEU A 222 6.04 -3.87 -7.02
N CYS A 223 4.88 -3.41 -7.50
CA CYS A 223 4.74 -2.66 -8.76
C CYS A 223 5.69 -1.44 -8.80
N ARG A 224 5.60 -0.56 -7.79
CA ARG A 224 6.42 0.66 -7.71
C ARG A 224 7.92 0.37 -7.67
N ALA A 225 8.33 -0.72 -7.02
CA ALA A 225 9.75 -1.11 -6.97
C ALA A 225 10.33 -1.46 -8.35
N LYS A 226 9.50 -1.74 -9.36
CA LYS A 226 9.91 -1.93 -10.76
C LYS A 226 9.71 -0.70 -11.65
N CYS A 227 9.42 0.46 -11.06
CA CYS A 227 9.04 1.67 -11.79
C CYS A 227 7.73 1.51 -12.60
N PHE A 228 6.89 0.53 -12.25
CA PHE A 228 5.54 0.43 -12.79
C PHE A 228 4.66 1.44 -12.03
N ASP A 229 4.45 2.63 -12.61
CA ASP A 229 3.72 3.74 -11.97
C ASP A 229 2.24 3.40 -11.78
N VAL A 230 1.92 2.79 -10.64
CA VAL A 230 0.56 2.44 -10.26
C VAL A 230 -0.07 3.51 -9.36
N ARG A 231 -1.26 3.95 -9.78
CA ARG A 231 -2.09 4.91 -9.06
C ARG A 231 -3.25 4.20 -8.40
N GLU A 232 -3.50 4.58 -7.15
CA GLU A 232 -4.55 4.01 -6.31
C GLU A 232 -5.60 5.08 -6.01
N TYR A 233 -6.85 4.82 -6.38
CA TYR A 233 -7.96 5.71 -6.06
C TYR A 233 -8.93 5.03 -5.09
N ARG A 234 -9.05 5.60 -3.89
CA ARG A 234 -9.95 5.16 -2.81
C ARG A 234 -11.12 6.13 -2.66
N ASN A 235 -12.36 5.65 -2.72
CA ASN A 235 -13.57 6.45 -2.46
C ASN A 235 -13.68 7.78 -3.25
N GLN A 236 -12.95 7.91 -4.36
CA GLN A 236 -12.93 9.13 -5.17
C GLN A 236 -14.06 9.12 -6.20
N VAL A 237 -14.47 10.32 -6.63
CA VAL A 237 -15.39 10.47 -7.77
C VAL A 237 -14.67 9.94 -9.00
N ASP A 238 -15.25 8.90 -9.61
CA ASP A 238 -14.78 8.31 -10.85
C ASP A 238 -14.72 9.41 -11.93
N LYS A 239 -13.51 9.82 -12.32
CA LYS A 239 -13.31 10.85 -13.35
C LYS A 239 -13.53 10.31 -14.77
N SER A 240 -13.74 9.00 -14.94
CA SER A 240 -13.89 8.33 -16.25
C SER A 240 -15.17 8.68 -17.04
N ARG A 241 -15.95 9.70 -16.61
CA ARG A 241 -17.19 10.19 -17.24
C ARG A 241 -18.29 9.13 -17.47
N SER A 242 -18.14 7.89 -16.99
CA SER A 242 -18.99 6.77 -17.40
C SER A 242 -20.08 6.34 -16.41
N THR A 243 -20.32 7.06 -15.30
CA THR A 243 -21.41 6.75 -14.35
C THR A 243 -22.12 8.01 -13.83
N LYS A 244 -23.40 7.85 -13.47
CA LYS A 244 -24.19 8.88 -12.76
C LYS A 244 -23.41 9.43 -11.55
N PRO A 245 -23.52 10.73 -11.18
CA PRO A 245 -22.56 11.48 -10.33
C PRO A 245 -22.30 11.01 -8.88
N ARG A 246 -22.66 9.78 -8.49
CA ARG A 246 -22.64 9.30 -7.09
C ARG A 246 -22.20 7.84 -6.88
N LYS A 247 -21.89 7.06 -7.91
CA LYS A 247 -21.45 5.65 -7.74
C LYS A 247 -19.93 5.55 -7.81
N ARG A 248 -19.27 5.80 -6.68
CA ARG A 248 -17.82 5.72 -6.52
C ARG A 248 -17.40 4.25 -6.38
N PRO A 249 -16.34 3.79 -7.05
CA PRO A 249 -15.65 2.56 -6.65
C PRO A 249 -14.98 2.73 -5.30
N ASP A 250 -14.90 1.65 -4.53
CA ASP A 250 -14.22 1.67 -3.23
C ASP A 250 -12.69 1.63 -3.41
N PHE A 251 -12.24 1.00 -4.50
CA PHE A 251 -10.84 0.98 -4.92
C PHE A 251 -10.69 0.90 -6.46
N ILE A 252 -9.69 1.60 -7.01
CA ILE A 252 -9.18 1.45 -8.38
C ILE A 252 -7.66 1.37 -8.31
N LEU A 253 -7.09 0.42 -9.05
CA LEU A 253 -5.67 0.38 -9.42
C LEU A 253 -5.55 0.71 -10.91
N GLU A 254 -4.78 1.75 -11.22
CA GLU A 254 -4.56 2.27 -12.58
C GLU A 254 -3.06 2.32 -12.88
N HIS A 255 -2.68 2.09 -14.12
CA HIS A 255 -1.35 2.35 -14.65
C HIS A 255 -1.49 3.00 -16.03
N ASP A 256 -0.80 4.13 -16.26
CA ASP A 256 -0.83 4.87 -17.54
C ASP A 256 -2.24 5.11 -18.11
N GLY A 257 -3.20 5.42 -17.23
CA GLY A 257 -4.59 5.68 -17.59
C GLY A 257 -5.42 4.43 -17.89
N LEU A 258 -4.82 3.23 -17.82
CA LEU A 258 -5.50 1.95 -17.94
C LEU A 258 -5.84 1.40 -16.56
N VAL A 259 -7.11 0.99 -16.38
CA VAL A 259 -7.52 0.39 -15.11
C VAL A 259 -7.17 -1.09 -15.10
N LEU A 260 -6.26 -1.46 -14.20
CA LEU A 260 -5.79 -2.82 -14.01
C LEU A 260 -6.74 -3.63 -13.11
N MET A 261 -7.29 -3.00 -12.08
CA MET A 261 -8.18 -3.66 -11.12
C MET A 261 -9.17 -2.69 -10.48
N ARG A 262 -10.38 -3.17 -10.16
CA ARG A 262 -11.37 -2.43 -9.36
C ARG A 262 -11.87 -3.24 -8.17
N GLY A 263 -12.07 -2.56 -7.04
CA GLY A 263 -12.63 -3.13 -5.81
C GLY A 263 -14.04 -2.62 -5.51
N GLU A 264 -14.88 -3.53 -5.01
CA GLU A 264 -16.14 -3.21 -4.34
C GLU A 264 -16.12 -3.81 -2.93
N GLU A 265 -16.17 -2.98 -1.91
CA GLU A 265 -15.99 -3.37 -0.52
C GLU A 265 -17.26 -3.15 0.28
N LYS A 266 -17.61 -4.10 1.15
CA LYS A 266 -18.74 -3.96 2.07
C LYS A 266 -18.41 -4.57 3.43
N ASN A 267 -19.13 -4.12 4.46
CA ASN A 267 -19.10 -4.75 5.78
C ASN A 267 -19.68 -6.18 5.77
N SER A 268 -19.55 -6.87 6.90
CA SER A 268 -19.98 -8.27 7.08
C SER A 268 -21.49 -8.51 6.95
N LEU A 269 -22.33 -7.46 7.05
CA LEU A 269 -23.79 -7.59 6.99
C LEU A 269 -24.31 -7.68 5.55
N ALA A 270 -23.55 -7.15 4.58
CA ALA A 270 -23.90 -7.26 3.18
C ALA A 270 -23.39 -8.58 2.59
N SER A 271 -24.14 -9.20 1.68
CA SER A 271 -23.70 -10.41 1.00
C SER A 271 -22.62 -10.10 -0.03
N ILE A 272 -21.66 -11.01 -0.22
CA ILE A 272 -20.59 -10.83 -1.22
C ILE A 272 -21.15 -10.81 -2.64
N GLU A 273 -22.25 -11.53 -2.90
CA GLU A 273 -22.95 -11.54 -4.19
C GLU A 273 -23.51 -10.15 -4.54
N MET A 274 -23.94 -9.38 -3.53
CA MET A 274 -24.34 -7.98 -3.72
C MET A 274 -23.15 -7.14 -4.17
N SER A 275 -22.00 -7.25 -3.50
CA SER A 275 -20.76 -6.56 -3.86
C SER A 275 -20.29 -6.94 -5.27
N THR A 276 -20.28 -8.24 -5.62
CA THR A 276 -19.91 -8.73 -6.95
C THR A 276 -20.85 -8.21 -8.04
N ARG A 277 -22.17 -8.15 -7.76
CA ARG A 277 -23.15 -7.59 -8.71
C ARG A 277 -22.97 -6.09 -8.90
N GLU A 278 -22.70 -5.34 -7.84
CA GLU A 278 -22.41 -3.90 -7.92
C GLU A 278 -21.13 -3.63 -8.71
N LEU A 279 -20.06 -4.38 -8.43
CA LEU A 279 -18.80 -4.36 -9.17
C LEU A 279 -19.04 -4.61 -10.67
N THR A 280 -19.73 -5.71 -11.01
CA THR A 280 -20.01 -6.10 -12.40
C THR A 280 -20.83 -5.03 -13.12
N ASN A 281 -21.88 -4.50 -12.49
CA ASN A 281 -22.71 -3.45 -13.07
C ASN A 281 -21.95 -2.14 -13.31
N LYS A 282 -20.99 -1.81 -12.43
CA LYS A 282 -20.11 -0.65 -12.59
C LYS A 282 -19.14 -0.88 -13.75
N MET A 283 -18.50 -2.04 -13.83
CA MET A 283 -17.58 -2.38 -14.93
C MET A 283 -18.27 -2.45 -16.30
N CYS A 284 -19.52 -2.91 -16.39
CA CYS A 284 -20.23 -2.95 -17.67
C CYS A 284 -20.47 -1.60 -18.33
N GLN A 285 -20.41 -0.52 -17.56
CA GLN A 285 -20.56 0.84 -18.08
C GLN A 285 -19.28 1.37 -18.72
N TRP A 286 -18.13 0.72 -18.51
CA TRP A 286 -16.85 1.13 -19.07
C TRP A 286 -16.68 0.64 -20.50
N ASN A 287 -16.02 1.44 -21.34
CA ASN A 287 -15.71 1.11 -22.74
C ASN A 287 -14.20 0.87 -22.92
N VAL A 288 -13.82 0.39 -24.11
CA VAL A 288 -12.45 0.03 -24.50
C VAL A 288 -11.42 1.14 -24.22
N LEU A 289 -11.82 2.41 -24.16
CA LEU A 289 -10.90 3.51 -23.84
C LEU A 289 -10.37 3.47 -22.39
N LEU A 290 -10.96 2.69 -21.49
CA LEU A 290 -10.56 2.61 -20.07
C LEU A 290 -9.75 1.35 -19.72
N TYR A 291 -9.83 0.30 -20.54
CA TYR A 291 -9.16 -0.97 -20.29
C TYR A 291 -8.50 -1.58 -21.53
N GLY A 292 -8.49 -0.87 -22.67
CA GLY A 292 -7.93 -1.38 -23.92
C GLY A 292 -8.64 -2.64 -24.42
N ASP A 293 -7.90 -3.47 -25.17
CA ASP A 293 -8.36 -4.73 -25.74
C ASP A 293 -8.15 -5.94 -24.79
N LEU A 294 -8.16 -5.70 -23.47
CA LEU A 294 -8.00 -6.77 -22.48
C LEU A 294 -9.12 -7.82 -22.59
N PRO A 295 -8.79 -9.13 -22.54
CA PRO A 295 -9.76 -10.22 -22.63
C PRO A 295 -10.72 -10.28 -21.43
N TYR A 296 -10.34 -9.69 -20.31
CA TYR A 296 -11.15 -9.53 -19.11
C TYR A 296 -10.65 -8.38 -18.25
N ILE A 297 -11.53 -7.87 -17.39
CA ILE A 297 -11.21 -6.86 -16.38
C ILE A 297 -11.09 -7.57 -15.03
N LEU A 298 -10.00 -7.33 -14.30
CA LEU A 298 -9.88 -7.85 -12.94
C LEU A 298 -10.67 -7.02 -11.95
N GLY A 299 -11.32 -7.68 -11.01
CA GLY A 299 -11.89 -7.02 -9.86
C GLY A 299 -11.97 -7.92 -8.65
N TYR A 300 -12.20 -7.28 -7.51
CA TYR A 300 -12.47 -7.99 -6.27
C TYR A 300 -13.70 -7.41 -5.57
N ALA A 301 -14.41 -8.28 -4.87
CA ALA A 301 -15.57 -7.97 -4.07
C ALA A 301 -15.38 -8.47 -2.65
N THR A 302 -15.86 -7.70 -1.67
CA THR A 302 -15.74 -8.08 -0.25
C THR A 302 -17.07 -8.07 0.49
N SER A 303 -17.09 -8.81 1.60
CA SER A 303 -18.14 -8.85 2.61
C SER A 303 -17.47 -9.14 3.96
N GLY A 304 -17.10 -8.07 4.66
CA GLY A 304 -16.33 -8.17 5.89
C GLY A 304 -14.98 -8.88 5.65
N GLN A 305 -14.79 -10.05 6.25
CA GLN A 305 -13.60 -10.89 6.06
C GLN A 305 -13.56 -11.66 4.73
N TYR A 306 -14.69 -11.77 4.03
CA TYR A 306 -14.78 -12.61 2.84
C TYR A 306 -14.33 -11.85 1.59
N LEU A 307 -13.49 -12.50 0.79
CA LEU A 307 -12.97 -11.98 -0.47
C LEU A 307 -13.38 -12.88 -1.64
N GLN A 308 -13.74 -12.27 -2.76
CA GLN A 308 -13.91 -12.92 -4.05
C GLN A 308 -13.20 -12.10 -5.12
N VAL A 309 -12.28 -12.73 -5.84
CA VAL A 309 -11.64 -12.13 -7.02
C VAL A 309 -12.30 -12.68 -8.28
N VAL A 310 -12.61 -11.79 -9.21
CA VAL A 310 -13.30 -12.10 -10.45
C VAL A 310 -12.52 -11.57 -11.66
N ALA A 311 -12.53 -12.33 -12.74
CA ALA A 311 -12.25 -11.83 -14.08
C ALA A 311 -13.59 -11.58 -14.78
N ILE A 312 -13.83 -10.36 -15.21
CA ILE A 312 -15.08 -9.93 -15.84
C ILE A 312 -14.85 -9.85 -17.34
N GLU A 313 -15.36 -10.84 -18.06
CA GLU A 313 -15.35 -10.88 -19.53
C GLU A 313 -16.47 -9.99 -20.05
N LYS A 314 -16.20 -9.23 -21.12
CA LYS A 314 -17.20 -8.37 -21.75
C LYS A 314 -17.51 -8.85 -23.17
N SER A 315 -18.79 -9.04 -23.47
CA SER A 315 -19.28 -9.34 -24.81
C SER A 315 -20.36 -8.33 -25.21
N GLY A 316 -19.98 -7.32 -25.97
CA GLY A 316 -20.89 -6.22 -26.31
C GLY A 316 -21.32 -5.41 -25.08
N ARG A 317 -22.59 -5.54 -24.66
CA ARG A 317 -23.14 -4.87 -23.46
C ARG A 317 -23.27 -5.76 -22.23
N THR A 318 -22.99 -7.05 -22.36
CA THR A 318 -23.06 -7.99 -21.25
C THR A 318 -21.67 -8.16 -20.65
N CYS A 319 -21.62 -8.27 -19.31
CA CYS A 319 -20.41 -8.73 -18.64
C CYS A 319 -20.70 -9.98 -17.83
N ARG A 320 -19.74 -10.89 -17.87
CA ARG A 320 -19.81 -12.16 -17.18
C ARG A 320 -18.67 -12.24 -16.17
N PRO A 321 -18.96 -12.12 -14.86
CA PRO A 321 -17.96 -12.33 -13.84
C PRO A 321 -17.67 -13.83 -13.72
N THR A 322 -16.40 -14.20 -13.84
CA THR A 322 -15.89 -15.53 -13.55
C THR A 322 -15.03 -15.45 -12.30
N ALA A 323 -15.42 -16.16 -11.23
CA ALA A 323 -14.64 -16.22 -10.01
C ALA A 323 -13.30 -16.92 -10.28
N LEU A 324 -12.19 -16.25 -10.00
CA LEU A 324 -10.85 -16.81 -10.14
C LEU A 324 -10.54 -17.78 -8.99
N LEU A 325 -11.06 -17.47 -7.81
CA LEU A 325 -10.93 -18.30 -6.61
C LEU A 325 -12.31 -18.53 -6.00
N PRO A 326 -12.54 -19.69 -5.34
CA PRO A 326 -13.67 -19.82 -4.43
C PRO A 326 -13.64 -18.67 -3.42
N LYS A 327 -14.81 -18.18 -2.99
CA LYS A 327 -14.90 -17.24 -1.88
C LYS A 327 -14.14 -17.78 -0.66
N PHE A 328 -13.28 -16.98 -0.05
CA PHE A 328 -12.48 -17.38 1.11
C PHE A 328 -12.43 -16.28 2.16
N SER A 329 -12.07 -16.62 3.40
CA SER A 329 -11.89 -15.64 4.49
C SER A 329 -10.43 -15.22 4.55
N ILE A 330 -10.14 -13.91 4.53
CA ILE A 330 -8.76 -13.42 4.68
C ILE A 330 -8.18 -13.70 6.08
N LEU A 331 -9.02 -13.99 7.08
CA LEU A 331 -8.61 -14.31 8.44
C LEU A 331 -8.27 -15.80 8.59
N GLN A 332 -9.01 -16.68 7.91
CA GLN A 332 -8.80 -18.13 7.98
C GLN A 332 -7.82 -18.61 6.91
N ASP A 333 -7.94 -18.09 5.69
CA ASP A 333 -7.20 -18.50 4.50
C ASP A 333 -6.06 -17.51 4.18
N LYS A 334 -5.28 -17.14 5.19
CA LYS A 334 -4.19 -16.15 5.08
C LYS A 334 -3.19 -16.48 3.97
N THR A 335 -2.88 -17.77 3.79
CA THR A 335 -2.03 -18.26 2.70
C THR A 335 -2.59 -17.87 1.33
N VAL A 336 -3.89 -18.06 1.12
CA VAL A 336 -4.57 -17.80 -0.16
C VAL A 336 -4.53 -16.29 -0.46
N ALA A 337 -4.81 -15.47 0.55
CA ALA A 337 -4.75 -14.01 0.45
C ALA A 337 -3.35 -13.52 0.10
N LEU A 338 -2.33 -13.94 0.86
CA LEU A 338 -0.96 -13.47 0.66
C LEU A 338 -0.40 -13.87 -0.71
N LYS A 339 -0.63 -15.10 -1.16
CA LYS A 339 -0.23 -15.54 -2.50
C LYS A 339 -0.90 -14.70 -3.59
N LEU A 340 -2.20 -14.49 -3.46
CA LEU A 340 -2.98 -13.71 -4.42
C LEU A 340 -2.39 -12.30 -4.60
N PHE A 341 -2.24 -11.54 -3.52
CA PHE A 341 -1.80 -10.15 -3.61
C PHE A 341 -0.30 -10.00 -3.90
N TYR A 342 0.51 -11.00 -3.54
CA TYR A 342 1.90 -11.06 -3.98
C TYR A 342 1.99 -11.28 -5.50
N ASN A 343 1.35 -12.33 -6.01
CA ASN A 343 1.42 -12.72 -7.42
C ASN A 343 0.71 -11.72 -8.35
N LEU A 344 -0.25 -10.95 -7.83
CA LEU A 344 -0.96 -9.93 -8.59
C LEU A 344 -0.02 -8.84 -9.15
N ALA A 345 1.07 -8.52 -8.45
CA ALA A 345 2.04 -7.52 -8.92
C ALA A 345 2.72 -7.97 -10.23
N PHE A 346 3.16 -9.22 -10.28
CA PHE A 346 3.83 -9.80 -11.45
C PHE A 346 2.87 -10.09 -12.60
N PHE A 347 1.57 -10.27 -12.31
CA PHE A 347 0.55 -10.32 -13.35
C PHE A 347 0.35 -8.94 -14.01
N ALA A 348 0.39 -7.85 -13.23
CA ALA A 348 0.13 -6.50 -13.71
C ALA A 348 1.12 -6.04 -14.79
N GLU A 349 2.40 -6.43 -14.69
CA GLU A 349 3.45 -6.16 -15.69
C GLU A 349 3.11 -6.79 -17.05
N ASN A 350 2.61 -8.04 -17.05
CA ASN A 350 2.30 -8.78 -18.28
C ASN A 350 1.00 -8.30 -18.97
N GLY A 351 0.25 -7.40 -18.34
CA GLY A 351 -0.90 -6.73 -18.96
C GLY A 351 -0.53 -5.82 -20.13
N GLU A 352 0.74 -5.41 -20.24
CA GLU A 352 1.26 -4.59 -21.36
C GLU A 352 1.34 -5.35 -22.69
N LEU A 353 1.41 -6.69 -22.67
CA LEU A 353 1.50 -7.53 -23.87
C LEU A 353 0.26 -7.44 -24.78
N GLY A 354 -0.86 -6.90 -24.28
CA GLY A 354 -2.05 -6.61 -25.09
C GLY A 354 -1.94 -5.32 -25.92
N ASN A 355 -0.99 -4.43 -25.62
CA ASN A 355 -1.01 -3.03 -26.09
C ASN A 355 0.21 -2.62 -26.93
N SER A 356 1.03 -3.55 -27.42
CA SER A 356 2.03 -3.23 -28.45
C SER A 356 1.41 -2.87 -29.82
N THR A 357 0.09 -2.71 -29.89
CA THR A 357 -0.62 -2.26 -31.09
C THR A 357 -1.60 -1.17 -30.69
N VAL A 358 -1.48 0.01 -31.31
CA VAL A 358 -2.35 1.20 -31.18
C VAL A 358 -2.03 2.01 -29.91
N TYR A 359 -1.35 3.17 -29.99
CA TYR A 359 -1.83 4.41 -30.61
C TYR A 359 -0.70 5.21 -31.32
N VAL A 360 -0.95 5.53 -32.60
CA VAL A 360 -0.53 6.77 -33.27
C VAL A 360 -1.73 7.70 -33.28
#